data_AF-A0AAD4EHU6-F1
#
_entry.id   AF-A0AAD4EHU6-F1
#
_cell.length_a   1.000
_cell.length_b   1.000
_cell.length_c   1.000
_cell.angle_alpha   90.00
_cell.angle_beta   90.00
_cell.angle_gamma   90.00
#
_symmetry.space_group_name_H-M   'P 1'
#
loop_
_entity.id
_entity.type
_entity.pdbx_description
1 polymer ?
#
loop_
_entity_poly.entity_id
_entity_poly.type
_entity_poly.pdbx_seq_one_letter_code
_entity_poly.pdbx_strand_id
1 'polypeptide(L)'
;MAFNLADGCSLIFQWVFIPWLQRELDGYKDHVNNSAKRHDCNKVLPHGVPNLIYESPEDFWALDFKIILEPSTIDHVRSTYIDPDHALFDLVPQEFGHFIQDYYHELGRPSVNRQSAWTVYLHLHHTISRLYEQLPPVVLTDNEDDPLPLLENHQDLPFHKNDDRDYYMGGDDEPDVGDNYLEGLDHAGLVVWEFSEDEDEAVVDEW
;
A
#
# COMPACT_ATOMS: atom_id res chain seq x y z
N MET A 1 -12.89 29.24 8.69
CA MET A 1 -13.39 27.85 8.65
C MET A 1 -12.95 27.17 9.93
N ALA A 2 -13.87 26.56 10.66
CA ALA A 2 -13.53 25.83 11.88
C ALA A 2 -13.10 24.42 11.48
N PHE A 3 -11.89 24.03 11.88
CA PHE A 3 -11.41 22.65 11.83
C PHE A 3 -12.43 21.78 12.56
N ASN A 4 -13.03 20.76 11.95
CA ASN A 4 -13.89 19.87 12.72
C ASN A 4 -12.99 18.92 13.53
N LEU A 5 -13.35 18.65 14.78
CA LEU A 5 -12.64 17.67 15.61
C LEU A 5 -12.51 16.29 14.91
N ALA A 6 -13.48 15.96 14.03
CA ALA A 6 -13.45 14.78 13.18
C ALA A 6 -12.27 14.75 12.19
N ASP A 7 -11.87 15.92 11.67
CA ASP A 7 -10.76 16.05 10.73
C ASP A 7 -9.42 15.82 11.43
N GLY A 8 -9.30 16.27 12.69
CA GLY A 8 -8.14 16.02 13.54
C GLY A 8 -7.91 14.53 13.84
N CYS A 9 -8.98 13.78 14.17
CA CYS A 9 -8.88 12.34 14.38
C CYS A 9 -8.36 11.60 13.14
N SER A 10 -8.84 12.01 11.96
CA SER A 10 -8.44 11.42 10.68
C SER A 10 -6.96 11.66 10.39
N LEU A 11 -6.45 12.88 10.59
CA LEU A 11 -5.05 13.19 10.34
C LEU A 11 -4.09 12.46 11.30
N ILE A 12 -4.44 12.35 12.58
CA ILE A 12 -3.64 11.57 13.54
C ILE A 12 -3.63 10.09 13.16
N PHE A 13 -4.78 9.58 12.72
CA PHE A 13 -4.89 8.21 12.25
C PHE A 13 -3.96 7.97 11.05
N GLN A 14 -4.03 8.83 10.03
CA GLN A 14 -3.18 8.75 8.84
C GLN A 14 -1.70 8.78 9.21
N TRP A 15 -1.32 9.70 10.12
CA TRP A 15 0.07 9.87 10.57
C TRP A 15 0.62 8.66 11.33
N VAL A 16 -0.19 8.00 12.18
CA VAL A 16 0.25 6.83 12.96
C VAL A 16 0.17 5.53 12.14
N PHE A 17 -0.99 5.27 11.52
CA PHE A 17 -1.30 3.96 10.98
C PHE A 17 -0.76 3.74 9.57
N ILE A 18 -0.73 4.75 8.69
CA ILE A 18 -0.27 4.53 7.32
C ILE A 18 1.22 4.15 7.28
N PRO A 19 2.15 4.87 7.96
CA PRO A 19 3.55 4.47 7.98
C PRO A 19 3.78 3.11 8.64
N TRP A 20 3.03 2.81 9.71
CA TRP A 20 3.10 1.51 10.35
C TRP A 20 2.64 0.38 9.41
N LEU A 21 1.47 0.53 8.79
CA LEU A 21 0.92 -0.46 7.87
C LEU A 21 1.84 -0.66 6.66
N GLN A 22 2.39 0.42 6.10
CA GLN A 22 3.35 0.34 5.01
C GLN A 22 4.55 -0.53 5.39
N ARG A 23 5.10 -0.34 6.60
CA ARG A 23 6.23 -1.16 7.09
C ARG A 23 5.85 -2.63 7.25
N GLU A 24 4.65 -2.94 7.75
CA GLU A 24 4.18 -4.34 7.84
C GLU A 24 3.99 -4.97 6.46
N LEU A 25 3.47 -4.21 5.49
CA LEU A 25 3.31 -4.65 4.10
C LEU A 25 4.65 -4.89 3.41
N ASP A 26 5.63 -4.03 3.66
CA ASP A 26 7.00 -4.20 3.15
C ASP A 26 7.63 -5.46 3.75
N GLY A 27 7.47 -5.69 5.06
CA GLY A 27 7.91 -6.93 5.72
C GLY A 27 7.22 -8.18 5.16
N TYR A 28 5.91 -8.11 4.91
CA TYR A 28 5.16 -9.20 4.27
C TYR A 28 5.66 -9.48 2.85
N LYS A 29 5.84 -8.43 2.04
CA LYS A 29 6.39 -8.53 0.69
C LYS A 29 7.75 -9.22 0.72
N ASP A 30 8.64 -8.81 1.61
CA ASP A 30 9.96 -9.41 1.75
C ASP A 30 9.87 -10.87 2.17
N HIS A 31 9.04 -11.19 3.16
CA HIS A 31 8.84 -12.57 3.60
C HIS A 31 8.31 -13.46 2.46
N VAL A 32 7.26 -13.03 1.75
CA VAL A 32 6.65 -13.80 0.66
C VAL A 32 7.58 -13.97 -0.52
N ASN A 33 8.32 -12.93 -0.88
CA ASN A 33 9.23 -12.98 -2.03
C ASN A 33 10.51 -13.74 -1.74
N ASN A 34 10.89 -13.89 -0.46
CA ASN A 34 12.06 -14.67 -0.04
C ASN A 34 11.72 -16.09 0.47
N SER A 35 10.43 -16.44 0.57
CA SER A 35 10.00 -17.79 0.98
C SER A 35 9.68 -18.67 -0.22
N ALA A 36 10.11 -19.94 -0.16
CA ALA A 36 9.79 -20.91 -1.20
C ALA A 36 8.30 -21.27 -1.14
N LYS A 37 7.61 -21.13 -2.28
CA LYS A 37 6.20 -21.56 -2.38
C LYS A 37 6.11 -23.09 -2.34
N ARG A 38 5.04 -23.60 -1.73
CA ARG A 38 4.76 -25.05 -1.73
C ARG A 38 4.72 -25.57 -3.17
N HIS A 39 5.39 -26.69 -3.40
CA HIS A 39 5.40 -27.35 -4.70
C HIS A 39 3.99 -27.83 -5.07
N ASP A 40 3.59 -27.55 -6.30
CA ASP A 40 2.28 -27.93 -6.87
C ASP A 40 2.53 -28.54 -8.25
N CYS A 41 2.33 -29.84 -8.36
CA CYS A 41 2.61 -30.59 -9.59
C CYS A 41 1.66 -30.25 -10.75
N ASN A 42 0.58 -29.51 -10.50
CA ASN A 42 -0.34 -29.05 -11.54
C ASN A 42 0.08 -27.71 -12.15
N LYS A 43 1.10 -27.04 -11.58
CA LYS A 43 1.58 -25.75 -12.07
C LYS A 43 2.79 -25.92 -12.99
N VAL A 44 2.73 -25.26 -14.14
CA VAL A 44 3.84 -25.18 -15.11
C VAL A 44 4.86 -24.09 -14.73
N LEU A 45 4.57 -23.29 -13.69
CA LEU A 45 5.43 -22.18 -13.26
C LEU A 45 6.66 -22.68 -12.49
N PRO A 46 7.78 -21.93 -12.52
CA PRO A 46 8.99 -22.29 -11.79
C PRO A 46 8.72 -22.42 -10.29
N HIS A 47 9.34 -23.43 -9.67
CA HIS A 47 9.21 -23.71 -8.24
C HIS A 47 10.45 -23.25 -7.50
N GLY A 48 10.27 -22.42 -6.48
CA GLY A 48 11.39 -21.87 -5.73
C GLY A 48 11.01 -20.60 -5.01
N VAL A 49 12.03 -19.92 -4.49
CA VAL A 49 11.92 -18.59 -3.89
C VAL A 49 11.72 -17.57 -5.01
N PRO A 50 10.65 -16.74 -4.99
CA PRO A 50 10.39 -15.78 -6.05
C PRO A 50 11.57 -14.86 -6.39
N ASN A 51 12.26 -14.31 -5.39
CA ASN A 51 13.43 -13.45 -5.63
C ASN A 51 14.59 -14.21 -6.29
N LEU A 52 14.83 -15.47 -5.94
CA LEU A 52 15.88 -16.28 -6.58
C LEU A 52 15.51 -16.66 -8.01
N ILE A 53 14.25 -17.01 -8.26
CA ILE A 53 13.74 -17.24 -9.63
C ILE A 53 13.84 -15.95 -10.45
N TYR A 54 13.55 -14.81 -9.83
CA TYR A 54 13.71 -13.52 -10.46
C TYR A 54 15.18 -13.27 -10.76
N GLU A 55 16.11 -13.43 -9.84
CA GLU A 55 17.53 -13.12 -10.08
C GLU A 55 18.22 -14.09 -11.05
N SER A 56 17.97 -15.39 -10.92
CA SER A 56 18.64 -16.47 -11.65
C SER A 56 17.63 -17.51 -12.17
N PRO A 57 16.81 -17.16 -13.18
CA PRO A 57 15.76 -18.04 -13.69
C PRO A 57 16.29 -19.36 -14.30
N GLU A 58 17.53 -19.39 -14.79
CA GLU A 58 18.18 -20.56 -15.39
C GLU A 58 18.34 -21.73 -14.41
N ASP A 59 18.54 -21.45 -13.12
CA ASP A 59 18.67 -22.46 -12.06
C ASP A 59 17.33 -23.15 -11.77
N PHE A 60 16.22 -22.56 -12.21
CA PHE A 60 14.85 -23.04 -12.03
C PHE A 60 14.19 -23.47 -13.35
N TRP A 61 14.98 -23.70 -14.40
CA TRP A 61 14.51 -24.04 -15.75
C TRP A 61 13.48 -23.05 -16.31
N ALA A 62 13.58 -21.78 -15.91
CA ALA A 62 12.71 -20.70 -16.35
C ALA A 62 13.38 -19.88 -17.46
N LEU A 63 12.57 -19.27 -18.32
CA LEU A 63 13.05 -18.29 -19.30
C LEU A 63 12.96 -16.89 -18.71
N ASP A 64 13.99 -16.08 -18.92
CA ASP A 64 13.99 -14.68 -18.52
C ASP A 64 13.34 -13.80 -19.60
N PHE A 65 12.25 -13.13 -19.25
CA PHE A 65 11.55 -12.16 -20.10
C PHE A 65 11.63 -10.74 -19.54
N LYS A 66 12.55 -10.46 -18.60
CA LYS A 66 12.68 -9.12 -18.01
C LYS A 66 13.07 -8.08 -19.06
N ILE A 67 12.42 -6.92 -18.94
CA ILE A 67 12.87 -5.69 -19.57
C ILE A 67 13.72 -4.97 -18.53
N ILE A 68 15.04 -5.01 -18.71
CA ILE A 68 15.97 -4.34 -17.79
C ILE A 68 15.92 -2.85 -18.09
N LEU A 69 15.43 -2.07 -17.12
CA LEU A 69 15.47 -0.61 -17.15
C LEU A 69 16.62 -0.12 -16.28
N GLU A 70 17.38 0.85 -16.79
CA GLU A 70 18.39 1.53 -15.99
C GLU A 70 17.68 2.36 -14.90
N PRO A 71 18.12 2.32 -13.63
CA PRO A 71 17.51 3.11 -12.55
C PRO A 71 17.40 4.60 -12.89
N SER A 72 18.39 5.15 -13.57
CA SER A 72 18.41 6.55 -14.03
C SER A 72 17.26 6.89 -14.98
N THR A 73 16.74 5.91 -15.75
CA THR A 73 15.59 6.11 -16.64
C THR A 73 14.31 6.26 -15.82
N ILE A 74 14.15 5.47 -14.76
CA ILE A 74 13.02 5.57 -13.85
C ILE A 74 13.06 6.91 -13.11
N ASP A 75 14.23 7.31 -12.62
CA ASP A 75 14.41 8.60 -11.96
C ASP A 75 14.15 9.77 -12.91
N HIS A 76 14.57 9.66 -14.16
CA HIS A 76 14.27 10.67 -15.18
C HIS A 76 12.76 10.79 -15.42
N VAL A 77 12.04 9.66 -15.61
CA VAL A 77 10.58 9.65 -15.77
C VAL A 77 9.90 10.25 -14.53
N ARG A 78 10.32 9.86 -13.32
CA ARG A 78 9.82 10.46 -12.09
C ARG A 78 10.03 11.96 -12.08
N SER A 79 11.24 12.46 -12.32
CA SER A 79 11.52 13.90 -12.34
C SER A 79 10.78 14.67 -13.45
N THR A 80 10.38 13.98 -14.53
CA THR A 80 9.71 14.60 -15.67
C THR A 80 8.21 14.74 -15.45
N TYR A 81 7.59 13.77 -14.78
CA TYR A 81 6.12 13.70 -14.63
C TYR A 81 5.63 13.91 -13.20
N ILE A 82 6.52 13.79 -12.22
CA ILE A 82 6.18 13.86 -10.80
C ILE A 82 6.96 15.03 -10.21
N ASP A 83 6.23 16.05 -9.77
CA ASP A 83 6.80 17.09 -8.92
C ASP A 83 7.08 16.48 -7.53
N PRO A 84 8.35 16.41 -7.07
CA PRO A 84 8.68 15.83 -5.77
C PRO A 84 8.09 16.62 -4.59
N ASP A 85 7.77 17.91 -4.79
CA ASP A 85 7.20 18.79 -3.76
C ASP A 85 5.67 18.86 -3.87
N HIS A 86 5.05 17.92 -4.61
CA HIS A 86 3.59 17.87 -4.76
C HIS A 86 2.92 17.45 -3.44
N ALA A 87 1.96 18.25 -2.97
CA ALA A 87 1.19 18.02 -1.74
C ALA A 87 0.44 16.67 -1.69
N LEU A 88 0.31 15.97 -2.82
CA LEU A 88 -0.27 14.62 -2.90
C LEU A 88 0.60 13.57 -2.19
N PHE A 89 1.91 13.80 -2.10
CA PHE A 89 2.83 12.91 -1.38
C PHE A 89 2.81 13.14 0.13
N ASP A 90 2.25 14.26 0.59
CA ASP A 90 2.11 14.55 2.00
C ASP A 90 0.92 13.76 2.58
N LEU A 91 1.22 12.77 3.41
CA LEU A 91 0.22 11.96 4.12
C LEU A 91 -0.70 12.81 5.01
N VAL A 92 -0.15 13.89 5.55
CA VAL A 92 -0.87 14.91 6.32
C VAL A 92 -0.30 16.28 5.97
N PRO A 93 -1.08 17.36 6.07
CA PRO A 93 -0.57 18.71 5.86
C PRO A 93 0.70 18.95 6.69
N GLN A 94 1.73 19.50 6.04
CA GLN A 94 3.08 19.61 6.61
C GLN A 94 3.10 20.31 7.98
N GLU A 95 2.36 21.41 8.12
CA GLU A 95 2.16 22.15 9.39
C GLU A 95 1.65 21.24 10.52
N PHE A 96 0.67 20.38 10.21
CA PHE A 96 0.13 19.42 11.16
C PHE A 96 1.13 18.31 11.47
N GLY A 97 1.82 17.79 10.44
CA GLY A 97 2.86 16.78 10.61
C GLY A 97 3.97 17.22 11.57
N HIS A 98 4.47 18.46 11.43
CA HIS A 98 5.46 19.04 12.34
C HIS A 98 4.93 19.16 13.77
N PHE A 99 3.70 19.65 13.93
CA PHE A 99 3.06 19.76 15.24
C PHE A 99 2.99 18.41 15.95
N ILE A 100 2.51 17.36 15.27
CA ILE A 100 2.41 16.00 15.85
C ILE A 100 3.78 15.41 16.16
N GLN A 101 4.76 15.64 15.28
CA GLN A 101 6.12 15.15 15.47
C GLN A 101 6.75 15.68 16.77
N ASP A 102 6.53 16.96 17.09
CA ASP A 102 7.03 17.58 18.31
C ASP A 102 6.43 16.92 19.56
N TYR A 103 5.12 16.70 19.61
CA TYR A 103 4.49 15.98 20.73
C TYR A 103 4.90 14.51 20.80
N TYR A 104 5.08 13.85 19.66
CA TYR A 104 5.59 12.50 19.62
C TYR A 104 7.03 12.40 20.16
N HIS A 105 7.84 13.46 19.98
CA HIS A 105 9.15 13.60 20.62
C HIS A 105 9.04 13.80 22.13
N GLU A 106 8.12 14.64 22.60
CA GLU A 106 7.86 14.83 24.04
C GLU A 106 7.39 13.54 24.73
N LEU A 107 6.62 12.70 24.01
CA LEU A 107 6.20 11.37 24.47
C LEU A 107 7.33 10.33 24.52
N GLY A 108 8.56 10.69 24.13
CA GLY A 108 9.71 9.81 24.17
C GLY A 108 9.81 8.84 22.99
N ARG A 109 9.16 9.15 21.85
CA ARG A 109 9.20 8.35 20.61
C ARG A 109 8.82 6.88 20.83
N PRO A 110 7.62 6.58 21.35
CA PRO A 110 7.19 5.21 21.59
C PRO A 110 7.15 4.42 20.27
N SER A 111 7.81 3.26 20.23
CA SER A 111 7.77 2.38 19.05
C SER A 111 6.33 2.03 18.69
N VAL A 112 5.95 2.25 17.42
CA VAL A 112 4.62 1.93 16.88
C VAL A 112 4.66 0.51 16.33
N ASN A 113 3.94 -0.41 16.96
CA ASN A 113 3.75 -1.81 16.53
C ASN A 113 2.27 -2.20 16.70
N ARG A 114 1.90 -3.44 16.36
CA ARG A 114 0.52 -3.92 16.47
C ARG A 114 -0.09 -3.72 17.86
N GLN A 115 0.70 -3.91 18.91
CA GLN A 115 0.27 -3.81 20.31
C GLN A 115 0.24 -2.36 20.82
N SER A 116 1.09 -1.48 20.32
CA SER A 116 1.27 -0.11 20.82
C SER A 116 0.62 0.97 19.93
N ALA A 117 0.34 0.68 18.66
CA ALA A 117 -0.15 1.68 17.69
C ALA A 117 -1.42 2.37 18.16
N TRP A 118 -2.38 1.60 18.70
CA TRP A 118 -3.60 2.15 19.28
C TRP A 118 -3.32 3.02 20.52
N THR A 119 -2.39 2.63 21.39
CA THR A 119 -2.03 3.41 22.57
C THR A 119 -1.39 4.74 22.20
N VAL A 120 -0.47 4.73 21.22
CA VAL A 120 0.18 5.93 20.68
C VAL A 120 -0.87 6.86 20.06
N TYR A 121 -1.77 6.31 19.23
CA TYR A 121 -2.87 7.05 18.64
C TYR A 121 -3.74 7.72 19.71
N LEU A 122 -4.19 6.98 20.73
CA LEU A 122 -5.04 7.51 21.80
C LEU A 122 -4.34 8.59 22.63
N HIS A 123 -3.03 8.45 22.90
CA HIS A 123 -2.24 9.45 23.61
C HIS A 123 -2.14 10.76 22.80
N LEU A 124 -1.79 10.67 21.51
CA LEU A 124 -1.73 11.82 20.63
C LEU A 124 -3.11 12.48 20.51
N HIS A 125 -4.15 11.68 20.25
CA HIS A 125 -5.52 12.16 20.15
C HIS A 125 -6.01 12.87 21.42
N HIS A 126 -5.76 12.32 22.61
CA HIS A 126 -6.15 12.95 23.87
C HIS A 126 -5.44 14.30 24.06
N THR A 127 -4.15 14.36 23.72
CA THR A 127 -3.34 15.58 23.83
C THR A 127 -3.89 16.67 22.90
N ILE A 128 -4.18 16.32 21.65
CA ILE A 128 -4.67 17.25 20.65
C ILE A 128 -6.10 17.69 20.92
N SER A 129 -6.96 16.78 21.39
CA SER A 129 -8.33 17.11 21.80
C SER A 129 -8.33 18.14 22.94
N ARG A 130 -7.36 18.06 23.85
CA ARG A 130 -7.20 19.02 24.95
C ARG A 130 -6.64 20.36 24.46
N LEU A 131 -5.83 20.34 23.41
CA LEU A 131 -5.17 21.51 22.82
C LEU A 131 -5.92 22.05 21.59
N TYR A 132 -7.20 21.72 21.43
CA TYR A 132 -8.01 22.09 20.27
C TYR A 132 -8.00 23.60 19.98
N GLU A 133 -7.84 24.45 21.00
CA GLU A 133 -7.70 25.91 20.84
C GLU A 133 -6.33 26.36 20.28
N GLN A 134 -5.32 25.50 20.34
CA GLN A 134 -3.93 25.77 19.90
C GLN A 134 -3.58 25.10 18.57
N LEU A 135 -4.51 24.37 17.96
CA LEU A 135 -4.27 23.75 16.66
C LEU A 135 -4.06 24.83 15.59
N PRO A 136 -3.05 24.68 14.70
CA PRO A 136 -2.94 25.55 13.55
C PRO A 136 -4.22 25.44 12.71
N PRO A 137 -4.69 26.52 12.07
CA PRO A 137 -5.76 26.42 11.09
C PRO A 137 -5.25 25.59 9.92
N VAL A 138 -5.50 24.28 9.95
CA VAL A 138 -5.18 23.37 8.86
C VAL A 138 -6.09 23.73 7.71
N VAL A 139 -5.51 24.27 6.65
CA VAL A 139 -6.20 24.40 5.37
C VAL A 139 -6.17 23.01 4.76
N LEU A 140 -7.27 22.26 4.91
CA LEU A 140 -7.57 21.23 3.93
C LEU A 140 -7.86 22.02 2.67
N THR A 141 -6.90 22.06 1.75
CA THR A 141 -7.23 22.41 0.37
C THR A 141 -8.20 21.33 -0.05
N ASP A 142 -9.47 21.69 -0.22
CA ASP A 142 -10.32 20.97 -1.16
C ASP A 142 -9.45 20.90 -2.41
N ASN A 143 -8.96 19.69 -2.74
CA ASN A 143 -8.39 19.44 -4.05
C ASN A 143 -9.58 19.65 -4.99
N GLU A 144 -9.87 20.90 -5.38
CA GLU A 144 -10.41 21.14 -6.69
C GLU A 144 -9.45 20.39 -7.60
N ASP A 145 -9.97 19.38 -8.30
CA ASP A 145 -9.22 18.59 -9.27
C ASP A 145 -8.41 19.58 -10.11
N ASP A 146 -7.13 19.78 -9.78
CA ASP A 146 -6.25 20.65 -10.55
C ASP A 146 -6.32 20.06 -11.95
N PRO A 147 -6.86 20.80 -12.95
CA PRO A 147 -7.12 20.22 -14.24
C PRO A 147 -5.77 19.88 -14.86
N LEU A 148 -5.36 18.62 -14.69
CA LEU A 148 -4.14 18.09 -15.25
C LEU A 148 -4.20 18.37 -16.76
N PRO A 149 -3.31 19.21 -17.30
CA PRO A 149 -3.36 19.56 -18.70
C PRO A 149 -3.23 18.28 -19.52
N LEU A 150 -4.21 18.03 -20.40
CA LEU A 150 -4.16 16.94 -21.36
C LEU A 150 -2.84 16.99 -22.12
N LEU A 151 -2.15 15.85 -22.18
CA LEU A 151 -0.96 15.69 -23.01
C LEU A 151 -1.30 16.03 -24.47
N GLU A 152 -0.31 16.54 -25.22
CA GLU A 152 -0.49 16.93 -26.61
C GLU A 152 -1.05 15.74 -27.44
N ASN A 153 -2.20 15.96 -28.11
CA ASN A 153 -3.01 14.97 -28.85
C ASN A 153 -3.91 14.03 -28.03
N HIS A 154 -4.09 14.25 -26.73
CA HIS A 154 -5.09 13.53 -25.94
C HIS A 154 -6.40 14.32 -25.86
N GLN A 155 -7.53 13.61 -25.79
CA GLN A 155 -8.86 14.17 -25.56
C GLN A 155 -9.47 13.51 -24.34
N ASP A 156 -10.28 14.23 -23.60
CA ASP A 156 -11.06 13.65 -22.51
C ASP A 156 -11.94 12.51 -23.04
N LEU A 157 -12.01 11.43 -22.27
CA LEU A 157 -12.94 10.35 -22.57
C LEU A 157 -14.36 10.93 -22.57
N PRO A 158 -15.19 10.60 -23.56
CA PRO A 158 -16.56 11.10 -23.64
C PRO A 158 -17.44 10.43 -22.58
N PHE A 159 -17.32 10.87 -21.33
CA PHE A 159 -18.23 10.47 -20.25
C PHE A 159 -19.60 11.09 -20.53
N HIS A 160 -20.49 10.33 -21.17
CA HIS A 160 -21.89 10.71 -21.31
C HIS A 160 -22.53 10.63 -19.92
N LYS A 161 -22.73 11.78 -19.26
CA LYS A 161 -23.37 11.88 -17.94
C LYS A 161 -24.86 11.49 -17.93
N ASN A 162 -25.41 11.13 -19.09
CA ASN A 162 -26.81 10.78 -19.28
C ASN A 162 -26.91 9.49 -20.10
N ASP A 163 -26.79 8.33 -19.45
CA ASP A 163 -27.72 7.22 -19.66
C ASP A 163 -27.33 6.02 -18.81
N ASP A 164 -28.35 5.39 -18.24
CA ASP A 164 -28.30 4.05 -17.65
C ASP A 164 -27.90 3.04 -18.73
N ARG A 165 -26.58 2.82 -18.92
CA ARG A 165 -26.00 1.56 -19.41
C ARG A 165 -24.47 1.58 -19.53
N ASP A 166 -23.91 0.49 -19.02
CA ASP A 166 -22.66 -0.15 -19.41
C ASP A 166 -21.36 0.59 -19.04
N TYR A 167 -21.03 0.49 -17.75
CA TYR A 167 -19.65 0.54 -17.30
C TYR A 167 -18.84 -0.53 -18.04
N TYR A 168 -17.76 -0.11 -18.71
CA TYR A 168 -16.72 -1.02 -19.18
C TYR A 168 -15.99 -1.59 -17.96
N MET A 169 -16.57 -2.61 -17.34
CA MET A 169 -15.86 -3.54 -16.48
C MET A 169 -15.43 -4.64 -17.44
N GLY A 170 -14.12 -4.80 -17.67
CA GLY A 170 -13.55 -5.84 -18.54
C GLY A 170 -14.02 -7.23 -18.11
N GLY A 171 -15.20 -7.60 -18.61
CA GLY A 171 -15.79 -8.91 -18.55
C GLY A 171 -15.45 -9.57 -19.87
N ASP A 172 -14.73 -10.67 -19.77
CA ASP A 172 -14.46 -11.56 -20.87
C ASP A 172 -15.77 -11.84 -21.63
N ASP A 173 -15.79 -11.54 -22.93
CA ASP A 173 -16.73 -12.17 -23.86
C ASP A 173 -16.40 -13.67 -23.87
N GLU A 174 -16.96 -14.40 -22.92
CA GLU A 174 -16.88 -15.85 -22.82
C GLU A 174 -17.63 -16.42 -24.05
N PRO A 175 -16.94 -17.11 -24.97
CA PRO A 175 -17.64 -17.76 -26.07
C PRO A 175 -18.52 -18.87 -25.47
N ASP A 176 -19.81 -18.83 -25.81
CA ASP A 176 -20.82 -19.85 -25.54
C ASP A 176 -20.29 -21.24 -25.93
N VAL A 177 -19.76 -21.97 -24.94
CA VAL A 177 -19.39 -23.39 -25.04
C VAL A 177 -20.29 -24.14 -24.08
N GLY A 178 -21.22 -24.87 -24.68
CA GLY A 178 -22.41 -25.40 -24.02
C GLY A 178 -22.19 -26.25 -22.78
N ASP A 179 -23.21 -26.17 -21.91
CA ASP A 179 -23.48 -26.97 -20.72
C ASP A 179 -23.01 -28.42 -20.83
N ASN A 180 -21.87 -28.76 -20.21
CA ASN A 180 -21.58 -30.15 -19.82
C ASN A 180 -20.35 -30.36 -18.91
N TYR A 181 -20.06 -29.52 -17.90
CA TYR A 181 -19.08 -29.90 -16.86
C TYR A 181 -19.37 -29.26 -15.50
N LEU A 182 -20.49 -29.63 -14.88
CA LEU A 182 -20.80 -29.31 -13.48
C LEU A 182 -21.07 -30.59 -12.68
N GLU A 183 -20.01 -31.38 -12.47
CA GLU A 183 -19.93 -32.28 -11.32
C GLU A 183 -18.55 -32.14 -10.69
N GLY A 184 -18.51 -31.59 -9.47
CA GLY A 184 -17.38 -31.79 -8.56
C GLY A 184 -16.57 -30.56 -8.16
N LEU A 185 -17.19 -29.52 -7.62
CA LEU A 185 -16.50 -28.55 -6.76
C LEU A 185 -17.40 -28.17 -5.58
N ASP A 186 -17.55 -29.12 -4.66
CA ASP A 186 -18.02 -28.83 -3.31
C ASP A 186 -16.86 -29.15 -2.35
N HIS A 187 -16.61 -28.23 -1.43
CA HIS A 187 -15.55 -28.22 -0.39
C HIS A 187 -14.22 -27.52 -0.72
N ALA A 188 -14.24 -26.20 -0.92
CA ALA A 188 -13.10 -25.36 -0.57
C ALA A 188 -13.27 -24.84 0.87
N GLY A 189 -12.47 -25.40 1.78
CA GLY A 189 -12.43 -25.03 3.19
C GLY A 189 -11.93 -23.61 3.41
N LEU A 190 -12.62 -22.91 4.31
CA LEU A 190 -12.25 -21.60 4.85
C LEU A 190 -10.92 -21.74 5.61
N VAL A 191 -9.82 -21.22 5.08
CA VAL A 191 -8.54 -21.16 5.80
C VAL A 191 -8.48 -19.83 6.56
N VAL A 192 -8.62 -19.92 7.88
CA VAL A 192 -8.34 -18.83 8.82
C VAL A 192 -6.82 -18.77 9.02
N TRP A 193 -6.21 -17.62 8.78
CA TRP A 193 -4.78 -17.40 9.01
C TRP A 193 -4.55 -16.92 10.44
N GLU A 194 -3.90 -17.74 11.26
CA GLU A 194 -3.34 -17.32 12.55
C GLU A 194 -1.90 -16.80 12.33
N PHE A 195 -1.65 -15.58 12.78
CA PHE A 195 -0.34 -14.92 12.75
C PHE A 195 0.44 -15.39 13.99
N SER A 196 1.42 -16.28 13.80
CA SER A 196 2.32 -16.72 14.87
C SER A 196 3.55 -15.80 14.93
N GLU A 197 3.80 -15.25 16.11
CA GLU A 197 5.05 -14.57 16.49
C GLU A 197 5.93 -15.63 17.15
N ASP A 198 6.87 -16.23 16.41
CA ASP A 198 7.88 -17.13 17.01
C ASP A 198 9.28 -16.52 16.85
N GLU A 199 9.69 -15.93 17.98
CA GLU A 199 11.00 -15.78 18.62
C GLU A 199 12.31 -15.94 17.81
N ASP A 200 13.12 -14.88 17.86
CA ASP A 200 14.56 -14.86 17.58
C ASP A 200 15.31 -15.79 18.55
N GLU A 201 15.71 -16.99 18.11
CA GLU A 201 16.84 -17.70 18.73
C GLU A 201 18.13 -17.43 17.96
N ALA A 202 19.00 -16.62 18.58
CA ALA A 202 20.38 -16.46 18.20
C ALA A 202 21.14 -17.77 18.42
N VAL A 203 21.46 -18.49 17.33
CA VAL A 203 22.47 -19.55 17.38
C VAL A 203 23.85 -18.91 17.31
N VAL A 204 24.44 -18.72 18.49
CA VAL A 204 25.89 -18.58 18.64
C VAL A 204 26.47 -19.97 18.59
N ASP A 205 27.21 -20.30 17.54
CA ASP A 205 28.17 -21.41 17.60
C ASP A 205 29.57 -20.86 17.34
N GLU A 206 30.35 -20.85 18.43
CA GLU A 206 31.81 -20.74 18.42
C GLU A 206 32.44 -22.07 17.98
N TRP A 207 33.65 -21.92 17.41
CA TRP A 207 34.71 -22.89 17.08
C TRP A 207 34.80 -23.37 15.63
#